data_AF-A0AA35XW25-F1
#
_entry.id   AF-A0AA35XW25-F1
#
_cell.length_a   1.000
_cell.length_b   1.000
_cell.length_c   1.000
_cell.angle_alpha   90.00
_cell.angle_beta   90.00
_cell.angle_gamma   90.00
#
_symmetry.space_group_name_H-M   'P 1'
#
loop_
_entity.id
_entity.type
_entity.pdbx_description
1 polymer ?
#
loop_
_entity_poly.entity_id
_entity_poly.type
_entity_poly.pdbx_seq_one_letter_code
_entity_poly.pdbx_strand_id
1 'polypeptide(L)' 'MFPDSLDTGANIEIGYIPGPMAWLVGENLRKYYVKILNTGITGQVHRDRLLLTGDSPLASNNLGKLAAETLLEAVNA' A
#
# COMPACT_ATOMS: atom_id res chain seq x y z
N MET A 1 0.85 -0.49 1.79
CA MET A 1 1.42 -1.33 0.72
C MET A 1 0.77 -2.70 0.81
N PHE A 2 0.50 -3.38 -0.31
CA PHE A 2 -0.16 -4.68 -0.28
C PHE A 2 0.73 -5.73 0.44
N PRO A 3 0.25 -6.45 1.47
CA PRO A 3 1.11 -7.34 2.25
C PRO A 3 1.69 -8.49 1.43
N ASP A 4 3.02 -8.67 1.50
CA ASP A 4 3.72 -9.81 0.88
C ASP A 4 3.11 -11.17 1.28
N SER A 5 2.59 -11.29 2.50
CA SER A 5 1.95 -12.52 3.00
C SER A 5 0.71 -12.95 2.22
N LEU A 6 -0.02 -11.99 1.63
CA LEU A 6 -1.16 -12.29 0.76
C LEU A 6 -0.67 -12.76 -0.61
N ASP A 7 0.39 -12.15 -1.15
CA ASP A 7 0.99 -12.53 -2.44
C ASP A 7 1.66 -13.91 -2.41
N THR A 8 2.21 -14.33 -1.27
CA THR A 8 2.80 -15.67 -1.10
C THR A 8 1.81 -16.74 -0.61
N GLY A 9 0.59 -16.33 -0.21
CA GLY A 9 -0.40 -17.20 0.41
C GLY A 9 -1.72 -17.17 -0.34
N ALA A 10 -2.71 -16.50 0.26
CA ALA A 10 -4.11 -16.52 -0.19
C ALA A 10 -4.28 -16.23 -1.69
N ASN A 11 -3.51 -15.30 -2.27
CA ASN A 11 -3.63 -14.96 -3.70
C ASN A 11 -3.32 -16.14 -4.64
N ILE A 12 -2.41 -17.04 -4.24
CA ILE A 12 -2.10 -18.25 -5.00
C ILE A 12 -3.15 -19.32 -4.73
N GLU A 13 -3.51 -19.53 -3.46
CA GLU A 13 -4.46 -20.58 -3.03
C GLU A 13 -5.84 -20.44 -3.69
N ILE A 14 -6.30 -19.20 -3.90
CA ILE A 14 -7.60 -18.93 -4.54
C ILE A 14 -7.50 -18.77 -6.06
N GLY A 15 -6.30 -18.87 -6.64
CA GLY A 15 -6.06 -18.72 -8.07
C GLY A 15 -6.16 -17.27 -8.58
N TYR A 16 -6.00 -16.27 -7.71
CA TYR A 16 -5.90 -14.86 -8.14
C TYR A 16 -4.60 -14.62 -8.92
N ILE A 17 -3.50 -15.22 -8.46
CA ILE A 17 -2.21 -15.23 -9.16
C ILE A 17 -1.86 -16.69 -9.50
N PRO A 18 -1.44 -17.01 -10.73
CA PRO A 18 -1.22 -18.39 -11.17
C PRO A 18 0.07 -19.03 -10.63
N GLY A 19 0.81 -18.36 -9.75
CA GLY A 19 2.05 -18.86 -9.15
C GLY A 19 2.80 -17.80 -8.35
N PRO A 20 3.95 -18.15 -7.73
CA PRO A 20 4.73 -17.23 -6.91
C PRO A 20 5.26 -16.03 -7.70
N MET A 21 5.24 -14.86 -7.07
CA MET A 21 5.86 -13.65 -7.61
C MET A 21 7.39 -13.82 -7.68
N ALA A 22 8.02 -13.33 -8.75
CA ALA A 22 9.48 -13.40 -8.91
C ALA A 22 10.25 -12.58 -7.85
N TRP A 23 9.58 -11.60 -7.25
CA TRP A 23 10.07 -10.77 -6.15
C TRP A 23 8.89 -10.16 -5.41
N LEU A 24 9.10 -9.83 -4.13
CA LEU A 24 8.07 -9.26 -3.26
C LEU A 24 8.33 -7.78 -3.04
N VAL A 25 7.30 -6.95 -3.23
CA VAL A 25 7.41 -5.49 -3.17
C VAL A 25 7.83 -5.06 -1.76
N GLY A 26 7.21 -5.62 -0.72
CA GLY A 26 7.48 -5.23 0.66
C GLY A 26 8.87 -5.63 1.14
N GLU A 27 9.34 -6.82 0.76
CA GLU A 27 10.72 -7.25 0.97
C GLU A 27 11.72 -6.27 0.34
N ASN A 28 11.51 -5.91 -0.93
CA ASN A 28 12.41 -5.01 -1.64
C ASN A 28 12.41 -3.58 -1.06
N LEU A 29 11.24 -3.05 -0.68
CA LEU A 29 11.16 -1.74 0.00
C LEU A 29 11.91 -1.74 1.33
N ARG A 30 11.81 -2.82 2.12
CA ARG A 30 12.56 -2.97 3.37
C ARG A 30 14.08 -3.00 3.16
N LYS A 31 14.57 -3.58 2.06
CA LYS A 31 16.01 -3.53 1.69
C LYS A 31 16.51 -2.10 1.49
N TYR A 32 15.64 -1.18 1.06
CA TYR A 32 15.92 0.24 0.94
C TYR A 32 15.46 1.05 2.17
N TYR A 33 15.32 0.40 3.33
CA TYR A 33 15.00 1.02 4.61
C TYR A 33 13.63 1.73 4.70
N VAL A 34 12.71 1.43 3.78
CA VAL A 34 11.34 1.92 3.87
C VAL A 34 10.60 1.17 4.98
N LYS A 35 10.04 1.91 5.94
CA LYS A 35 9.23 1.35 7.03
C LYS A 35 7.80 1.07 6.53
N ILE A 36 7.42 -0.20 6.45
CA ILE A 36 6.05 -0.62 6.14
C ILE A 36 5.26 -0.71 7.44
N LEU A 37 4.11 -0.03 7.49
CA LEU A 37 3.31 0.10 8.70
C LEU A 37 2.23 -0.98 8.86
N ASN A 38 1.70 -1.48 7.74
CA ASN A 38 0.57 -2.39 7.74
C ASN A 38 1.01 -3.87 7.69
N THR A 39 0.24 -4.74 8.35
CA THR A 39 0.38 -6.20 8.28
C THR A 39 -0.72 -6.87 7.46
N GLY A 40 -1.84 -6.18 7.24
CA GLY A 40 -2.99 -6.64 6.48
C GLY A 40 -3.56 -5.57 5.56
N ILE A 41 -4.73 -5.85 4.99
CA ILE A 41 -5.50 -4.92 4.15
C ILE A 41 -6.76 -4.49 4.90
N THR A 42 -6.85 -3.21 5.24
CA THR A 42 -7.98 -2.62 6.00
C THR A 42 -8.58 -1.40 5.31
N GLY A 43 -8.01 -0.97 4.17
CA GLY A 43 -8.38 0.26 3.49
C GLY A 43 -7.77 1.50 4.14
N GLN A 44 -6.72 1.32 4.96
CA GLN A 44 -6.03 2.42 5.61
C GLN A 44 -5.16 3.20 4.62
N VAL A 45 -4.98 4.48 4.94
CA VAL A 45 -4.08 5.39 4.23
C VAL A 45 -3.06 5.97 5.20
N HIS A 46 -1.91 6.36 4.69
CA HIS A 46 -0.87 7.01 5.47
C HIS A 46 -0.19 8.12 4.67
N ARG A 47 0.05 9.26 5.34
CA ARG A 47 0.83 10.39 4.83
C ARG A 47 2.13 10.48 5.62
N ASP A 48 3.26 10.43 4.91
CA ASP A 48 4.57 10.76 5.44
C ASP A 48 5.17 11.92 4.63
N ARG A 49 5.13 13.14 5.20
CA ARG A 49 5.45 14.40 4.50
C ARG A 49 4.56 14.56 3.25
N LEU A 50 5.13 14.34 2.06
CA LEU A 50 4.47 14.42 0.75
C LEU A 50 4.25 13.04 0.11
N LEU A 51 4.64 11.96 0.78
CA LEU A 51 4.37 10.59 0.33
C LEU A 51 3.03 10.14 0.88
N LEU A 52 2.06 9.95 -0.02
CA LEU A 52 0.70 9.48 0.30
C LEU A 52 0.56 8.04 -0.16
N THR A 53 0.11 7.15 0.73
CA THR A 53 0.04 5.71 0.45
C THR A 53 -1.28 5.10 0.91
N GLY A 54 -1.71 4.05 0.20
CA GLY A 54 -2.82 3.17 0.59
C GLY A 54 -2.32 1.72 0.75
N ASP A 55 -3.07 0.90 1.48
CA ASP A 55 -2.70 -0.51 1.70
C ASP A 55 -3.15 -1.48 0.61
N SER A 56 -4.22 -1.18 -0.11
CA SER A 56 -4.92 -2.12 -1.00
C SER A 56 -5.98 -1.40 -1.83
N PRO A 57 -6.70 -2.09 -2.74
CA PRO A 57 -7.86 -1.51 -3.41
C PRO A 57 -8.93 -0.95 -2.45
N LEU A 58 -9.02 -1.48 -1.22
CA LEU A 58 -9.94 -0.98 -0.19
C LEU A 58 -9.62 0.46 0.23
N ALA A 59 -8.37 0.92 0.04
CA ALA A 59 -7.94 2.27 0.39
C ALA A 59 -8.27 3.32 -0.69
N SER A 60 -8.77 2.93 -1.87
CA SER A 60 -8.87 3.81 -3.04
C SER A 60 -9.62 5.12 -2.77
N ASN A 61 -10.80 5.03 -2.16
CA ASN A 61 -11.62 6.21 -1.85
C ASN A 61 -10.97 7.10 -0.78
N ASN A 62 -10.40 6.49 0.26
CA ASN A 62 -9.76 7.22 1.35
C ASN A 62 -8.48 7.91 0.87
N LEU A 63 -7.74 7.29 -0.05
CA LEU A 63 -6.52 7.84 -0.61
C LEU A 63 -6.83 9.04 -1.51
N GLY A 64 -7.93 8.98 -2.28
CA GLY A 64 -8.42 10.11 -3.06
C GLY A 64 -8.75 11.33 -2.19
N LYS A 65 -9.45 11.11 -1.06
CA LYS A 65 -9.74 12.17 -0.08
C LYS A 65 -8.46 12.77 0.52
N LEU A 66 -7.56 11.92 1.02
CA LEU A 66 -6.29 12.35 1.60
C LEU A 66 -5.45 13.17 0.61
N ALA A 67 -5.39 12.75 -0.65
CA ALA A 67 -4.66 13.45 -1.70
C ALA A 67 -5.28 14.83 -2.01
N ALA A 68 -6.60 14.90 -2.17
CA ALA A 68 -7.30 16.16 -2.43
C ALA A 68 -7.09 17.17 -1.29
N GLU A 69 -7.26 16.73 -0.04
CA GLU A 69 -7.02 17.54 1.16
C GLU A 69 -5.57 18.04 1.23
N THR A 70 -4.60 17.12 1.09
CA THR A 70 -3.16 17.46 1.17
C THR A 70 -2.73 18.45 0.08
N LEU A 71 -3.24 18.32 -1.14
CA LEU A 71 -2.89 19.20 -2.24
C LEU A 71 -3.54 20.59 -2.09
N LEU A 72 -4.80 20.66 -1.62
CA LEU A 72 -5.46 21.93 -1.33
C LEU A 72 -4.79 22.66 -0.17
N GLU A 73 -4.38 21.95 0.89
CA GLU A 73 -3.56 22.52 1.97
C GLU A 73 -2.28 23.15 1.44
N ALA A 74 -1.57 22.46 0.54
CA ALA A 74 -0.28 22.93 0.01
C ALA A 74 -0.40 24.17 -0.87
N VAL A 75 -1.52 24.36 -1.57
CA VAL A 75 -1.76 25.55 -2.43
C VAL A 75 -2.28 26.74 -1.64
N ASN A 76 -2.94 26.50 -0.51
CA ASN A 76 -3.51 27.55 0.34
C ASN A 76 -2.59 28.03 1.48
N ALA A 77 -1.43 27.40 1.65
CA ALA A 77 -0.40 27.76 2.62
C ALA A 77 0.51 28.89 2.10
#